data_AF-Q9SJ65-F1
#
_entry.id   AF-Q9SJ65-F1
#
_cell.length_a   1.000
_cell.length_b   1.000
_cell.length_c   1.000
_cell.angle_alpha   90.00
_cell.angle_beta   90.00
_cell.angle_gamma   90.00
#
_symmetry.space_group_name_H-M   'P 1'
#
loop_
_entity.id
_entity.type
_entity.pdbx_description
1 polymer ?
#
loop_
_entity_poly.entity_id
_entity_poly.type
_entity_poly.pdbx_seq_one_letter_code
_entity_poly.pdbx_strand_id
1 'polypeptide(L)' 'MESSIGFMTVFAVSGSVVLLAAQLHKRLLSGYMDKLEPPTKERKKKKKKVSFAEDMVEPSGNNEEYRRSFRKSSKLEDER' A
#
# COMPACT_ATOMS: atom_id res chain seq x y z
N MET A 1 54.86 -22.32 -4.24
CA MET A 1 53.42 -22.54 -4.50
C MET A 1 52.66 -22.93 -3.23
N GLU A 2 53.29 -23.54 -2.23
CA GLU A 2 52.60 -23.96 -0.99
C GLU A 2 52.07 -22.78 -0.17
N SER A 3 52.87 -21.72 0.02
CA SER A 3 52.46 -20.53 0.78
C SER A 3 51.26 -19.82 0.15
N SER A 4 51.22 -19.72 -1.19
CA SER A 4 50.09 -19.11 -1.90
C SER A 4 48.79 -19.90 -1.70
N ILE A 5 48.85 -21.23 -1.66
CA ILE A 5 47.68 -22.08 -1.37
C ILE A 5 47.19 -21.81 0.05
N GLY A 6 48.10 -21.73 1.03
CA GLY A 6 47.76 -21.40 2.43
C GLY A 6 47.04 -20.06 2.56
N PHE A 7 47.56 -18.98 1.96
CA PHE A 7 46.88 -17.68 1.95
C PHE A 7 45.49 -17.76 1.32
N MET A 8 45.35 -18.42 0.18
CA MET A 8 44.05 -18.61 -0.48
C MET A 8 43.07 -19.40 0.37
N THR A 9 43.54 -20.42 1.13
CA THR A 9 42.68 -21.14 2.07
C THR A 9 42.21 -20.25 3.21
N VAL A 10 43.07 -19.40 3.75
CA VAL A 10 42.70 -18.45 4.82
C VAL A 10 41.67 -17.44 4.30
N PHE A 11 41.86 -16.88 3.10
CA PHE A 11 40.88 -15.98 2.47
C PHE A 11 39.56 -16.68 2.14
N ALA A 12 39.60 -17.89 1.60
CA ALA A 12 38.40 -18.66 1.29
C ALA A 12 37.62 -19.00 2.57
N VAL A 13 38.29 -19.49 3.61
CA VAL A 13 37.68 -19.83 4.89
C VAL A 13 37.12 -18.57 5.57
N SER A 14 37.91 -17.50 5.66
CA SER A 14 37.50 -16.25 6.32
C SER A 14 36.40 -15.48 5.57
N GLY A 15 36.47 -15.41 4.25
CA GLY A 15 35.51 -14.69 3.41
C GLY A 15 34.21 -15.46 3.13
N SER A 16 34.22 -16.79 3.28
CA SER A 16 33.04 -17.64 3.02
C SER A 16 31.81 -17.22 3.82
N VAL A 17 32.00 -16.78 5.07
CA VAL A 17 30.91 -16.34 5.96
C VAL A 17 30.18 -15.12 5.37
N VAL A 18 30.92 -14.17 4.80
CA VAL A 18 30.36 -12.97 4.14
C VAL A 18 29.55 -13.36 2.90
N LEU A 19 30.04 -14.33 2.13
CA LEU A 19 29.33 -14.84 0.96
C LEU A 19 28.03 -15.55 1.34
N LEU A 20 28.04 -16.37 2.40
CA LEU A 20 26.85 -17.04 2.92
C LEU A 20 25.81 -16.02 3.39
N ALA A 21 26.22 -15.00 4.15
CA ALA A 21 25.35 -13.92 4.58
C ALA A 21 24.73 -13.18 3.37
N ALA A 22 25.54 -12.82 2.37
CA ALA A 22 25.08 -12.16 1.16
C ALA A 22 24.10 -13.03 0.36
N GLN A 23 24.32 -14.35 0.27
CA GLN A 23 23.42 -15.29 -0.40
C GLN A 23 22.08 -15.40 0.35
N LEU A 24 22.11 -15.47 1.68
CA LEU A 24 20.90 -15.48 2.51
C LEU A 24 20.11 -14.18 2.34
N HIS A 25 20.78 -13.02 2.37
CA HIS A 25 20.13 -11.74 2.10
C HIS A 25 19.51 -11.69 0.72
N LYS A 26 20.20 -12.13 -0.34
CA LYS A 26 19.63 -12.19 -1.69
C LYS A 26 18.39 -13.08 -1.76
N ARG A 27 18.43 -14.26 -1.16
CA ARG A 27 17.29 -15.20 -1.15
C ARG A 27 16.11 -14.65 -0.37
N LEU A 28 16.35 -14.07 0.81
CA LEU A 28 15.29 -13.45 1.60
C LEU A 28 14.68 -12.24 0.87
N LEU A 29 15.52 -11.32 0.38
CA LEU A 29 15.07 -10.15 -0.36
C LEU A 29 14.25 -10.54 -1.60
N SER A 30 14.64 -11.57 -2.35
CA SER A 30 13.85 -12.03 -3.49
C SER A 30 12.42 -12.44 -3.09
N GLY A 31 12.27 -13.22 -2.01
CA GLY A 31 10.94 -13.62 -1.52
C GLY A 31 10.10 -12.46 -0.96
N TYR A 32 10.74 -11.42 -0.43
CA TYR A 32 10.05 -10.18 -0.02
C TYR A 32 9.68 -9.31 -1.21
N MET A 33 10.56 -9.18 -2.21
CA MET A 33 10.28 -8.42 -3.44
C MET A 33 9.10 -9.02 -4.21
N ASP A 34 9.00 -10.34 -4.30
CA ASP A 34 7.85 -11.01 -4.93
C ASP A 34 6.53 -10.74 -4.18
N LYS A 35 6.57 -10.52 -2.87
CA LYS A 35 5.39 -10.14 -2.07
C LYS A 35 5.06 -8.65 -2.19
N LEU A 36 6.07 -7.83 -2.41
CA LEU A 36 5.93 -6.39 -2.59
C LEU A 36 5.59 -6.02 -4.02
N GLU A 37 5.79 -6.92 -5.00
CA GLU A 37 5.35 -6.69 -6.37
C GLU A 37 3.83 -6.45 -6.32
N PRO A 38 3.37 -5.19 -6.52
CA PRO A 38 1.95 -4.95 -6.64
C PRO A 38 1.53 -5.76 -7.87
N PRO A 39 0.43 -6.54 -7.82
CA PRO A 39 0.07 -7.41 -8.92
C PRO A 39 0.09 -6.63 -10.22
N THR A 40 1.12 -6.87 -11.05
CA THR A 40 1.33 -6.27 -12.37
C THR A 40 0.30 -6.77 -13.37
N LYS A 41 -0.59 -7.67 -12.95
CA LYS A 41 -1.81 -8.00 -13.65
C LYS A 41 -2.66 -6.75 -13.74
N GLU A 42 -2.79 -6.26 -14.96
CA GLU A 42 -3.80 -5.40 -15.57
C GLU A 42 -5.24 -5.66 -15.08
N ARG A 43 -5.47 -5.60 -13.77
CA ARG A 43 -6.78 -5.37 -13.21
C ARG A 43 -7.05 -3.93 -13.60
N LYS A 44 -7.62 -3.77 -14.80
CA LYS A 44 -8.30 -2.56 -15.27
C LYS A 44 -8.86 -1.93 -14.01
N LYS A 45 -8.23 -0.84 -13.55
CA LYS A 45 -8.57 -0.22 -12.27
C LYS A 45 -10.08 -0.04 -12.36
N LYS A 46 -10.85 -0.87 -11.63
CA LYS A 46 -12.30 -0.70 -11.58
C LYS A 46 -12.42 0.65 -10.91
N LYS A 47 -12.63 1.71 -11.71
CA LYS A 47 -12.86 3.04 -11.18
C LYS A 47 -13.98 2.85 -10.18
N LYS A 48 -13.72 3.10 -8.90
CA LYS A 48 -14.80 3.15 -7.92
C LYS A 48 -15.71 4.26 -8.40
N LYS A 49 -16.85 3.88 -8.98
CA LYS A 49 -17.93 4.83 -9.27
C LYS A 49 -18.68 4.97 -7.96
N VAL A 50 -18.47 6.09 -7.29
CA VAL A 50 -19.36 6.50 -6.21
C VAL A 50 -20.58 7.10 -6.91
N SER A 51 -21.72 6.42 -6.82
CA SER A 51 -23.02 6.96 -7.22
C SER A 51 -23.76 7.35 -5.95
N PHE A 52 -24.42 8.50 -5.97
CA PHE A 52 -25.40 8.84 -4.95
C PHE A 52 -26.66 7.98 -5.12
N ALA A 53 -27.43 7.85 -4.04
CA ALA A 53 -28.71 7.15 -4.07
C ALA A 53 -29.75 7.97 -4.86
N GLU A 54 -30.77 7.32 -5.43
CA GLU A 54 -31.78 7.99 -6.28
C GLU A 54 -32.60 9.04 -5.53
N ASP A 55 -32.72 8.90 -4.21
CA ASP A 55 -33.38 9.85 -3.30
C ASP A 55 -32.49 11.01 -2.85
N MET A 56 -31.20 11.01 -3.19
CA MET A 56 -30.32 12.11 -2.83
C MET A 56 -30.62 13.35 -3.66
N VAL A 57 -31.16 14.36 -3.02
CA VAL A 57 -31.26 15.72 -3.56
C VAL A 57 -29.86 16.34 -3.55
N GLU A 58 -29.24 16.42 -4.72
CA GLU A 58 -27.98 17.14 -4.88
C GLU A 58 -28.22 18.65 -4.73
N PRO A 59 -27.48 19.34 -3.86
CA PRO A 59 -27.62 20.78 -3.78
C PRO A 59 -26.96 21.43 -4.99
N SER A 60 -27.77 21.85 -5.96
CA SER A 60 -27.30 22.63 -7.09
C SER A 60 -26.98 24.06 -6.62
N GLY A 61 -25.73 24.33 -6.23
CA GLY A 61 -25.23 25.68 -5.92
C GLY A 61 -24.81 25.89 -4.47
N ASN A 62 -24.78 27.16 -4.03
CA ASN A 62 -24.53 27.46 -2.61
C ASN A 62 -25.71 26.93 -1.82
N ASN A 63 -25.49 25.82 -1.10
CA ASN A 63 -26.44 24.95 -0.42
C ASN A 63 -27.28 25.63 0.70
N GLU A 64 -27.73 26.86 0.49
CA GLU A 64 -28.40 27.72 1.47
C GLU A 64 -29.83 27.25 1.73
N GLU A 65 -30.57 26.85 0.70
CA GLU A 65 -31.95 26.39 0.82
C GLU A 65 -32.05 25.08 1.64
N TYR A 66 -31.17 24.11 1.38
CA TYR A 66 -31.03 22.90 2.19
C TYR A 66 -30.72 23.24 3.66
N ARG A 67 -29.77 24.14 3.92
CA ARG A 67 -29.43 24.60 5.29
C ARG A 67 -30.63 25.24 5.99
N ARG A 68 -31.51 25.93 5.26
CA ARG A 68 -32.74 26.53 5.81
C ARG A 68 -33.78 25.46 6.16
N SER A 69 -33.95 24.43 5.32
CA SER A 69 -34.92 23.35 5.55
C SER A 69 -34.60 22.52 6.80
N PHE A 70 -33.33 22.16 7.02
CA PHE A 70 -32.89 21.36 8.16
C PHE A 70 -33.07 22.07 9.51
N ARG A 71 -32.94 23.41 9.52
CA ARG A 71 -33.23 24.23 10.71
C ARG A 71 -34.72 24.32 11.02
N LYS A 72 -35.60 24.17 10.02
CA LYS A 72 -37.05 24.18 10.22
C LYS A 72 -37.53 22.83 10.73
N SER A 73 -37.03 21.72 10.18
CA SER A 73 -37.39 20.38 10.64
C SER A 73 -36.96 20.14 12.09
N SER A 74 -35.74 20.55 12.47
CA SER A 74 -35.28 20.39 13.86
C SER A 74 -36.15 21.16 14.86
N LYS A 75 -36.62 22.36 14.49
CA LYS A 75 -37.54 23.14 15.33
C LYS A 75 -38.93 22.52 15.44
N LEU A 76 -39.43 21.89 14.39
CA LEU A 76 -40.73 21.22 14.42
C LEU A 76 -40.70 19.92 15.23
N GLU A 77 -39.55 19.24 15.29
CA GLU A 77 -39.36 18.08 16.16
C GLU A 77 -39.26 18.48 17.64
N ASP A 78 -38.62 19.60 17.96
CA ASP A 78 -38.54 20.10 19.35
C ASP A 78 -39.89 20.62 19.91
N GLU A 79 -40.85 20.99 19.05
CA GLU A 79 -42.19 21.44 19.46
C GLU A 79 -43.22 20.31 19.60
N ARG A 80 -42.85 19.05 19.33
CA ARG A 80 -43.76 17.89 19.40
C ARG A 80 -43.54 17.06 20.66
#